data_AF-A0A6L7XVU4-F1
#
_entry.id   AF-A0A6L7XVU4-F1
#
_cell.length_a   1.000
_cell.length_b   1.000
_cell.length_c   1.000
_cell.angle_alpha   90.00
_cell.angle_beta   90.00
_cell.angle_gamma   90.00
#
_symmetry.space_group_name_H-M   'P 1'
#
loop_
_entity.id
_entity.type
_entity.pdbx_description
1 polymer ?
#
loop_
_entity_poly.entity_id
_entity_poly.type
_entity_poly.pdbx_seq_one_letter_code
_entity_poly.pdbx_strand_id
1 'polypeptide(L)'
;MIASMTAFARAARGFLVWEVRSVNHRYLELVFRLPESLRGLEPSLREAARTRLGRGKVDATLRVAESGSTMELDGDALADVLDALSQLRGRAPALAEPNLLDVLRWPGVLKESETGLAELRRDAVGTFDEALAELAARRTAEGAQIQALIEERLDLTAETTAKVRELASQQVQAMRDRLALAAEALTVSVNAERLEQELALLLQKADVAEELDRLDLHLAEARAALAGDGPCGRRLDFLMQELGREANTLGAKAVLPEAAHAAVDLKVAIEQMREQVQNVE
;
A
#
# COMPACT_ATOMS: atom_id res chain seq x y z
N MET A 1 -9.41 11.67 2.24
CA MET A 1 -9.81 10.23 2.35
C MET A 1 -8.58 9.36 2.15
N ILE A 2 -8.34 8.47 3.11
CA ILE A 2 -7.21 7.54 3.12
C ILE A 2 -7.43 6.42 2.11
N ALA A 3 -6.35 6.01 1.42
CA ALA A 3 -6.38 4.85 0.53
C ALA A 3 -5.27 3.86 0.91
N SER A 4 -5.60 2.56 0.94
CA SER A 4 -4.57 1.51 1.01
C SER A 4 -3.72 1.52 -0.27
N MET A 5 -2.46 1.09 -0.21
CA MET A 5 -1.61 0.88 -1.39
C MET A 5 -1.74 -0.53 -1.98
N THR A 6 -2.38 -1.45 -1.27
CA THR A 6 -2.63 -2.82 -1.73
C THR A 6 -4.04 -2.97 -2.26
N ALA A 7 -4.19 -3.57 -3.44
CA ALA A 7 -5.48 -3.96 -4.01
C ALA A 7 -5.29 -4.90 -5.20
N PHE A 8 -6.37 -5.57 -5.56
CA PHE A 8 -6.46 -6.34 -6.79
C PHE A 8 -7.79 -6.04 -7.47
N ALA A 9 -7.77 -5.81 -8.77
CA ALA A 9 -8.94 -5.59 -9.60
C ALA A 9 -8.88 -6.47 -10.86
N ARG A 10 -10.06 -6.86 -11.35
CA ARG A 10 -10.19 -7.68 -12.55
C ARG A 10 -11.39 -7.21 -13.35
N ALA A 11 -11.14 -6.69 -14.54
CA ALA A 11 -12.18 -6.34 -15.50
C ALA A 11 -12.06 -7.21 -16.75
N ALA A 12 -13.20 -7.58 -17.33
CA ALA A 12 -13.23 -8.38 -18.54
C ALA A 12 -14.30 -7.87 -19.50
N ARG A 13 -13.97 -7.85 -20.79
CA ARG A 13 -14.88 -7.47 -21.87
C ARG A 13 -14.61 -8.35 -23.09
N GLY A 14 -15.59 -9.18 -23.44
CA GLY A 14 -15.43 -10.17 -24.50
C GLY A 14 -14.24 -11.09 -24.22
N PHE A 15 -13.23 -11.06 -25.10
CA PHE A 15 -12.00 -11.85 -24.99
C PHE A 15 -10.88 -11.16 -24.21
N LEU A 16 -11.08 -9.91 -23.78
CA LEU A 16 -10.10 -9.13 -23.04
C LEU A 16 -10.30 -9.33 -21.54
N VAL A 17 -9.22 -9.62 -20.83
CA VAL A 17 -9.19 -9.71 -19.37
C VAL A 17 -8.01 -8.92 -18.83
N TRP A 18 -8.30 -7.89 -18.05
CA TRP A 18 -7.32 -7.17 -17.26
C TRP A 18 -7.23 -7.74 -15.85
N GLU A 19 -6.00 -7.94 -15.39
CA GLU A 19 -5.66 -8.23 -14.01
C GLU A 19 -4.73 -7.11 -13.53
N VAL A 20 -5.17 -6.31 -12.56
CA VAL A 20 -4.40 -5.19 -12.02
C VAL A 20 -4.16 -5.42 -10.54
N ARG A 21 -2.90 -5.48 -10.13
CA ARG A 21 -2.50 -5.64 -8.73
C ARG A 21 -1.68 -4.43 -8.31
N SER A 22 -2.00 -3.84 -7.17
CA SER A 22 -1.16 -2.82 -6.54
C SER A 22 -0.55 -3.33 -5.24
N VAL A 23 0.69 -2.91 -4.98
CA VAL A 23 1.41 -3.17 -3.73
C VAL A 23 2.11 -1.92 -3.24
N ASN A 24 2.45 -1.90 -1.95
CA ASN A 24 3.21 -0.82 -1.33
C ASN A 24 4.58 -0.64 -2.00
N HIS A 25 4.84 0.56 -2.49
CA HIS A 25 6.14 0.96 -3.03
C HIS A 25 6.34 2.46 -2.84
N ARG A 26 7.58 2.93 -2.74
CA ARG A 26 7.88 4.34 -2.43
C ARG A 26 7.42 5.31 -3.54
N TYR A 27 7.49 4.87 -4.79
CA TYR A 27 7.12 5.65 -5.97
C TYR A 27 6.07 4.90 -6.78
N LEU A 28 5.35 5.61 -7.64
CA LEU A 28 4.48 4.97 -8.63
C LEU A 28 5.33 4.23 -9.67
N GLU A 29 5.36 2.91 -9.58
CA GLU A 29 5.98 2.02 -10.57
C GLU A 29 4.87 1.29 -11.34
N LEU A 30 4.87 1.42 -12.67
CA LEU A 30 3.82 0.84 -13.53
C LEU A 30 4.46 -0.21 -14.43
N VAL A 31 4.05 -1.47 -14.25
CA VAL A 31 4.52 -2.62 -15.02
C VAL A 31 3.36 -3.17 -15.84
N PHE A 32 3.51 -3.14 -17.16
CA PHE A 32 2.50 -3.65 -18.08
C PHE A 32 2.97 -4.96 -18.73
N ARG A 33 2.09 -5.96 -18.76
CA ARG A 33 2.27 -7.21 -19.52
C ARG A 33 1.19 -7.28 -20.58
N LEU A 34 1.57 -6.92 -21.81
CA LEU A 34 0.66 -6.79 -22.96
C LEU A 34 1.00 -7.80 -24.06
N PRO A 35 -0.01 -8.31 -24.80
CA PRO A 35 0.22 -9.02 -26.05
C PRO A 35 0.95 -8.15 -27.08
N GLU A 36 1.67 -8.77 -28.01
CA GLU A 36 2.51 -8.08 -29.00
C GLU A 36 1.71 -7.07 -29.84
N SER A 37 0.52 -7.45 -30.31
CA SER A 37 -0.38 -6.60 -31.12
C SER A 37 -0.88 -5.34 -30.39
N LEU A 38 -0.81 -5.32 -29.06
CA LEU A 38 -1.33 -4.26 -28.19
C LEU A 38 -0.24 -3.49 -27.42
N ARG A 39 1.05 -3.79 -27.62
CA ARG A 39 2.15 -3.08 -26.94
C ARG A 39 2.14 -1.57 -27.16
N GLY A 40 1.68 -1.11 -28.32
CA GLY A 40 1.55 0.31 -28.62
C GLY A 40 0.60 1.09 -27.69
N LEU A 41 -0.23 0.42 -26.89
CA LEU A 41 -1.12 1.05 -25.92
C LEU A 41 -0.40 1.50 -24.65
N GLU A 42 0.77 0.95 -24.34
CA GLU A 42 1.46 1.19 -23.06
C GLU A 42 1.58 2.69 -22.68
N PRO A 43 1.95 3.61 -23.58
CA PRO A 43 2.02 5.03 -23.23
C PRO A 43 0.67 5.60 -22.75
N SER A 44 -0.42 5.25 -23.44
CA SER A 44 -1.77 5.72 -23.08
C SER A 44 -2.25 5.14 -21.74
N LEU A 45 -1.98 3.86 -21.49
CA LEU A 45 -2.33 3.19 -20.24
C LEU A 45 -1.53 3.76 -19.05
N ARG A 46 -0.25 4.10 -19.29
CA ARG A 46 0.60 4.73 -18.29
C ARG A 46 0.08 6.10 -17.87
N GLU A 47 -0.34 6.92 -18.83
CA GLU A 47 -0.94 8.23 -18.53
C GLU A 47 -2.26 8.08 -17.79
N ALA A 48 -3.15 7.17 -18.22
CA ALA A 48 -4.40 6.89 -17.52
C ALA A 48 -4.16 6.48 -16.05
N ALA A 49 -3.21 5.58 -15.79
CA ALA A 49 -2.87 5.14 -14.44
C ALA A 49 -2.31 6.29 -13.57
N ARG A 50 -1.47 7.17 -14.12
CA ARG A 50 -0.89 8.33 -13.41
C ARG A 50 -1.93 9.35 -12.96
N THR A 51 -3.02 9.50 -13.69
CA THR A 51 -4.10 10.42 -13.30
C THR A 51 -4.89 9.93 -12.07
N ARG A 52 -4.88 8.61 -11.79
CA ARG A 52 -5.67 8.01 -10.72
C ARG A 52 -4.85 7.51 -9.53
N LEU A 53 -3.56 7.27 -9.72
CA LEU A 53 -2.68 6.65 -8.72
C LEU A 53 -1.47 7.55 -8.46
N GLY A 54 -1.20 7.87 -7.19
CA GLY A 54 -0.06 8.71 -6.80
C GLY A 54 1.19 7.90 -6.40
N ARG A 55 0.99 6.72 -5.79
CA ARG A 55 2.06 5.87 -5.26
C ARG A 55 1.72 4.38 -5.38
N GLY A 56 2.76 3.53 -5.28
CA GLY A 56 2.66 2.08 -5.25
C GLY A 56 3.23 1.44 -6.52
N LYS A 57 3.48 0.13 -6.47
CA LYS A 57 3.80 -0.64 -7.66
C LYS A 57 2.53 -1.28 -8.18
N VAL A 58 2.25 -1.07 -9.47
CA VAL A 58 1.06 -1.58 -10.14
C VAL A 58 1.49 -2.52 -11.26
N ASP A 59 1.18 -3.80 -11.09
CA ASP A 59 1.35 -4.82 -12.13
C ASP A 59 0.02 -4.99 -12.84
N ALA A 60 -0.04 -4.56 -14.11
CA ALA A 60 -1.22 -4.67 -14.96
C ALA A 60 -0.95 -5.67 -16.10
N THR A 61 -1.72 -6.75 -16.13
CA THR A 61 -1.62 -7.80 -17.15
C THR A 61 -2.88 -7.81 -17.99
N LEU A 62 -2.72 -7.69 -19.32
CA LEU A 62 -3.78 -7.88 -20.28
C LEU A 62 -3.65 -9.28 -20.88
N ARG A 63 -4.70 -10.09 -20.73
CA ARG A 63 -4.85 -11.34 -21.47
C ARG A 63 -5.91 -11.16 -22.53
N VAL A 64 -5.62 -11.65 -23.71
CA VAL A 64 -6.57 -11.77 -24.80
C VAL A 64 -6.77 -13.27 -24.96
N ALA A 65 -7.91 -13.79 -24.55
CA ALA A 65 -8.31 -15.13 -24.97
C ALA A 65 -8.34 -15.12 -26.51
N GLU A 66 -7.97 -16.22 -27.16
CA GLU A 66 -8.00 -16.31 -28.63
C GLU A 66 -9.41 -15.93 -29.12
N SER A 67 -9.58 -14.67 -29.52
CA SER A 67 -10.65 -14.32 -30.43
C SER A 67 -10.29 -15.05 -31.71
N GLY A 68 -11.23 -15.78 -32.31
CA GLY A 68 -11.08 -16.13 -33.72
C GLY A 68 -10.73 -14.85 -34.45
N SER A 69 -9.46 -14.71 -34.85
CA SER A 69 -8.98 -13.54 -35.54
C SER A 69 -9.90 -13.37 -36.73
N THR A 70 -10.53 -12.20 -36.88
CA THR A 70 -11.20 -11.84 -38.12
C THR A 70 -10.10 -11.69 -39.15
N MET A 71 -9.79 -12.83 -39.74
CA MET A 71 -8.83 -13.04 -40.79
C MET A 71 -9.44 -12.51 -42.07
N GLU A 72 -8.79 -11.53 -42.66
CA GLU A 72 -9.15 -10.98 -43.96
C GLU A 72 -8.17 -11.47 -45.01
N LEU A 73 -8.68 -11.71 -46.22
CA LEU A 73 -7.84 -12.03 -47.36
C LEU A 73 -7.28 -10.72 -47.93
N ASP A 74 -5.97 -10.66 -48.08
CA ASP A 74 -5.37 -9.64 -48.92
C ASP A 74 -5.58 -10.02 -50.39
N GLY A 75 -6.41 -9.23 -51.08
CA GLY A 75 -6.78 -9.50 -52.46
C GLY A 75 -5.60 -9.47 -53.43
N ASP A 76 -4.62 -8.58 -53.20
CA ASP A 76 -3.48 -8.40 -54.09
C ASP A 76 -2.46 -9.54 -53.89
N ALA A 77 -2.14 -9.88 -52.63
CA ALA A 77 -1.25 -10.99 -52.32
C ALA A 77 -1.88 -12.34 -52.74
N LEU A 78 -3.19 -12.50 -52.57
CA LEU A 78 -3.90 -13.68 -53.08
C LEU A 78 -3.82 -13.76 -54.60
N ALA A 79 -4.00 -12.65 -55.31
CA ALA A 79 -3.91 -12.61 -56.77
C ALA A 79 -2.49 -12.99 -57.25
N ASP A 80 -1.45 -12.45 -56.62
CA ASP A 80 -0.05 -12.77 -56.93
C ASP A 80 0.25 -14.27 -56.74
N VAL A 81 -0.23 -14.87 -55.65
CA VAL A 81 -0.07 -16.31 -55.39
C VAL A 81 -0.82 -17.15 -56.40
N LEU A 82 -2.06 -16.79 -56.73
CA LEU A 82 -2.85 -17.50 -57.74
C LEU A 82 -2.22 -17.40 -59.13
N ASP A 83 -1.66 -16.25 -59.50
CA ASP A 83 -0.95 -16.08 -60.78
C ASP A 83 0.31 -16.95 -60.83
N ALA A 84 1.13 -16.94 -59.78
CA ALA A 84 2.32 -17.79 -59.68
C ALA A 84 1.98 -19.29 -59.79
N LEU A 85 0.91 -19.73 -59.12
CA LEU A 85 0.42 -21.11 -59.22
C LEU A 85 -0.05 -21.46 -60.63
N SER A 86 -0.68 -20.52 -61.34
CA SER A 86 -1.11 -20.71 -62.73
C SER A 86 0.10 -20.90 -63.68
N GLN A 87 1.15 -20.09 -63.50
CA GLN A 87 2.40 -20.19 -64.28
C GLN A 87 3.12 -21.53 -64.01
N LEU A 88 3.13 -21.98 -62.75
CA LEU A 88 3.71 -23.26 -62.35
C LEU A 88 3.00 -24.45 -63.02
N ARG A 89 1.66 -24.44 -63.03
CA ARG A 89 0.85 -25.47 -63.70
C ARG A 89 1.15 -25.54 -65.20
N GLY A 90 1.33 -24.40 -65.86
CA GLY A 90 1.69 -24.34 -67.28
C GLY A 90 3.06 -24.95 -67.59
N ARG A 91 4.02 -24.87 -66.66
CA ARG A 91 5.38 -25.41 -66.83
C ARG A 91 5.54 -26.87 -66.39
N ALA A 92 4.73 -27.32 -65.44
CA ALA A 92 4.83 -28.65 -64.86
C ALA A 92 3.42 -29.21 -64.54
N PRO A 93 2.67 -29.66 -65.56
CA PRO A 93 1.28 -30.10 -65.42
C PRO A 93 1.09 -31.39 -64.62
N ALA A 94 2.18 -32.12 -64.32
CA ALA A 94 2.16 -33.31 -63.48
C ALA A 94 2.28 -33.01 -61.97
N LEU A 95 2.44 -31.74 -61.57
CA LEU A 95 2.47 -31.35 -60.16
C LEU A 95 1.08 -31.44 -59.53
N ALA A 96 1.03 -31.91 -58.29
CA ALA A 96 -0.21 -31.93 -57.51
C ALA A 96 -0.69 -30.50 -57.22
N GLU A 97 -2.02 -30.32 -57.15
CA GLU A 97 -2.58 -29.03 -56.75
C GLU A 97 -2.25 -28.72 -55.27
N PRO A 98 -1.89 -27.48 -54.94
CA PRO A 98 -1.68 -27.07 -53.56
C PRO A 98 -3.00 -27.11 -52.79
N ASN A 99 -2.95 -27.41 -51.49
CA ASN A 99 -4.11 -27.30 -50.63
C ASN A 99 -4.49 -25.81 -50.46
N LEU A 100 -5.79 -25.49 -50.41
CA LEU A 100 -6.25 -24.15 -50.09
C LEU A 100 -5.68 -23.62 -48.76
N LEU A 101 -5.46 -24.51 -47.79
CA LEU A 101 -4.78 -24.16 -46.54
C LEU A 101 -3.31 -23.74 -46.77
N ASP A 102 -2.64 -24.29 -47.78
CA ASP A 102 -1.27 -23.89 -48.12
C ASP A 102 -1.24 -22.50 -48.77
N VAL A 103 -2.27 -22.18 -49.57
CA VAL A 103 -2.45 -20.84 -50.16
C VAL A 103 -2.71 -19.80 -49.07
N LEU A 104 -3.60 -20.11 -48.12
CA LEU A 104 -3.90 -19.24 -46.99
C LEU A 104 -2.69 -18.99 -46.09
N ARG A 105 -1.80 -19.98 -45.94
CA ARG A 105 -0.56 -19.86 -45.15
C ARG A 105 0.55 -19.11 -45.87
N TRP A 106 0.37 -18.74 -47.15
CA TRP A 106 1.37 -17.98 -47.87
C TRP A 106 1.53 -16.59 -47.26
N PRO A 107 2.77 -16.11 -47.02
CA PRO A 107 3.01 -14.82 -46.39
C PRO A 107 2.24 -13.68 -47.08
N GLY A 108 1.39 -12.99 -46.32
CA GLY A 108 0.64 -11.83 -46.80
C GLY A 108 -0.77 -12.13 -47.33
N VAL A 109 -1.14 -13.39 -47.61
CA VAL A 109 -2.48 -13.75 -48.11
C VAL A 109 -3.55 -13.63 -47.02
N LEU A 110 -3.24 -14.10 -45.82
CA LEU A 110 -4.06 -13.89 -44.63
C LEU A 110 -3.49 -12.71 -43.83
N LYS A 111 -4.35 -11.72 -43.57
CA LYS A 111 -4.04 -10.56 -42.72
C LYS A 111 -5.03 -10.47 -41.57
N GLU A 112 -4.59 -9.90 -40.45
CA GLU A 112 -5.51 -9.48 -39.40
C GLU A 112 -6.31 -8.26 -39.87
N SER A 113 -7.62 -8.27 -39.65
CA SER A 113 -8.48 -7.10 -39.93
C SER A 113 -7.99 -5.86 -39.16
N GLU A 114 -7.65 -4.79 -39.88
CA GLU A 114 -7.24 -3.51 -39.27
C GLU A 114 -8.38 -2.89 -38.45
N THR A 115 -9.63 -3.03 -38.91
CA THR A 115 -10.82 -2.55 -38.21
C THR A 115 -11.01 -3.28 -36.89
N GLY A 116 -10.86 -4.61 -36.89
CA GLY A 116 -10.92 -5.42 -35.68
C GLY A 116 -9.83 -5.07 -34.66
N LEU A 117 -8.61 -4.76 -35.11
CA LEU A 117 -7.52 -4.33 -34.23
C LEU A 117 -7.79 -2.96 -33.59
N ALA A 118 -8.40 -2.03 -34.31
CA ALA A 118 -8.73 -0.70 -33.78
C ALA A 118 -9.83 -0.78 -32.70
N GLU A 119 -10.85 -1.62 -32.90
CA GLU A 119 -11.89 -1.90 -31.91
C GLU A 119 -11.31 -2.60 -30.68
N LEU A 120 -10.47 -3.62 -30.87
CA LEU A 120 -9.79 -4.34 -29.80
C LEU A 120 -8.96 -3.39 -28.92
N ARG A 121 -8.24 -2.44 -29.54
CA ARG A 121 -7.46 -1.41 -28.83
C ARG A 121 -8.36 -0.51 -27.98
N ARG A 122 -9.49 -0.06 -28.54
CA ARG A 122 -10.45 0.79 -27.83
C ARG A 122 -11.04 0.05 -26.62
N ASP A 123 -11.45 -1.19 -26.81
CA ASP A 123 -12.00 -2.02 -25.74
C ASP A 123 -10.95 -2.34 -24.66
N ALA A 124 -9.69 -2.56 -25.06
CA ALA A 124 -8.60 -2.78 -24.10
C ALA A 124 -8.39 -1.56 -23.19
N VAL A 125 -8.42 -0.34 -23.74
CA VAL A 125 -8.31 0.90 -22.95
C VAL A 125 -9.54 1.08 -22.06
N GLY A 126 -10.75 0.91 -22.60
CA GLY A 126 -11.99 1.06 -21.82
C GLY A 126 -12.08 0.07 -20.66
N THR A 127 -11.71 -1.20 -20.89
CA THR A 127 -11.70 -2.24 -19.85
C THR A 127 -10.59 -1.99 -18.82
N PHE A 128 -9.47 -1.37 -19.21
CA PHE A 128 -8.43 -0.95 -18.26
C PHE A 128 -8.92 0.17 -17.34
N ASP A 129 -9.66 1.15 -17.89
CA ASP A 129 -10.25 2.22 -17.10
C ASP A 129 -11.26 1.69 -16.07
N GLU A 130 -12.04 0.67 -16.42
CA GLU A 130 -12.92 -0.04 -15.48
C GLU A 130 -12.11 -0.73 -14.37
N ALA A 131 -11.04 -1.46 -14.73
CA ALA A 131 -10.16 -2.11 -13.76
C ALA A 131 -9.50 -1.10 -12.81
N LEU A 132 -9.07 0.06 -13.32
CA LEU A 132 -8.50 1.13 -12.50
C LEU A 132 -9.54 1.76 -11.55
N ALA A 133 -10.78 1.92 -12.01
CA ALA A 133 -11.86 2.43 -11.16
C ALA A 133 -12.18 1.46 -10.02
N GLU A 134 -12.26 0.16 -10.33
CA GLU A 134 -12.44 -0.88 -9.32
C GLU A 134 -11.26 -0.94 -8.34
N LEU A 135 -10.03 -0.84 -8.84
CA LEU A 135 -8.82 -0.82 -8.01
C LEU A 135 -8.86 0.36 -7.03
N ALA A 136 -9.17 1.56 -7.51
CA ALA A 136 -9.27 2.76 -6.68
C ALA A 136 -10.37 2.61 -5.61
N ALA A 137 -11.55 2.11 -5.98
CA ALA A 137 -12.64 1.86 -5.04
C ALA A 137 -12.25 0.87 -3.93
N ARG A 138 -11.56 -0.22 -4.29
CA ARG A 138 -11.04 -1.20 -3.32
C ARG A 138 -10.00 -0.58 -2.38
N ARG A 139 -9.06 0.21 -2.92
CA ARG A 139 -8.05 0.94 -2.14
C ARG A 139 -8.71 1.89 -1.13
N THR A 140 -9.75 2.62 -1.53
CA THR A 140 -10.50 3.52 -0.63
C THR A 140 -11.27 2.75 0.44
N ALA A 141 -11.93 1.64 0.09
CA ALA A 141 -12.67 0.82 1.05
C ALA A 141 -11.75 0.21 2.11
N GLU A 142 -10.60 -0.33 1.70
CA GLU A 142 -9.58 -0.84 2.61
C GLU A 142 -8.95 0.30 3.45
N GLY A 143 -8.70 1.46 2.82
CA GLY A 143 -8.21 2.65 3.51
C GLY A 143 -9.13 3.12 4.63
N ALA A 144 -10.45 3.08 4.44
CA ALA A 144 -11.42 3.41 5.48
C ALA A 144 -11.37 2.42 6.67
N GLN A 145 -11.14 1.13 6.41
CA GLN A 145 -10.97 0.14 7.47
C GLN A 145 -9.68 0.36 8.26
N ILE A 146 -8.57 0.65 7.57
CA ILE A 146 -7.30 0.99 8.20
C ILE A 146 -7.44 2.27 9.04
N GLN A 147 -8.12 3.29 8.52
CA GLN A 147 -8.38 4.53 9.25
C GLN A 147 -9.10 4.25 10.58
N ALA A 148 -10.20 3.49 10.55
CA ALA A 148 -10.96 3.16 11.76
C ALA A 148 -10.09 2.39 12.78
N LEU A 149 -9.26 1.47 12.33
CA LEU A 149 -8.33 0.73 13.18
C LEU A 149 -7.27 1.65 13.83
N ILE A 150 -6.73 2.60 13.08
CA ILE A 150 -5.77 3.58 13.63
C ILE A 150 -6.48 4.49 14.63
N GLU A 151 -7.70 4.95 14.36
CA GLU A 151 -8.49 5.78 15.28
C GLU A 151 -8.74 5.06 16.62
N GLU A 152 -9.15 3.79 16.58
CA GLU A 152 -9.31 2.95 17.78
C GLU A 152 -8.01 2.86 18.59
N ARG A 153 -6.87 2.70 17.92
CA ARG A 153 -5.57 2.62 18.58
C ARG A 153 -5.09 3.96 19.12
N LEU A 154 -5.41 5.08 18.45
CA LEU A 154 -5.16 6.43 18.98
C LEU A 154 -5.98 6.71 20.24
N ASP A 155 -7.22 6.22 20.32
CA ASP A 155 -8.05 6.30 21.53
C ASP A 155 -7.41 5.51 22.67
N LEU A 156 -7.05 4.24 22.43
CA LEU A 156 -6.35 3.41 23.41
C LEU A 156 -5.03 4.04 23.90
N THR A 157 -4.26 4.63 22.98
CA THR A 157 -3.00 5.29 23.31
C THR A 157 -3.27 6.51 24.19
N ALA A 158 -4.28 7.32 23.89
CA ALA A 158 -4.66 8.48 24.71
C ALA A 158 -5.14 8.08 26.11
N GLU A 159 -5.99 7.06 26.22
CA GLU A 159 -6.44 6.51 27.51
C GLU A 159 -5.26 6.01 28.36
N THR A 160 -4.32 5.31 27.73
CA THR A 160 -3.15 4.78 28.43
C THR A 160 -2.21 5.92 28.86
N THR A 161 -2.01 6.95 28.03
CA THR A 161 -1.27 8.17 28.40
C THR A 161 -1.90 8.87 29.61
N ALA A 162 -3.22 9.01 29.64
CA ALA A 162 -3.94 9.60 30.78
C ALA A 162 -3.75 8.79 32.07
N LYS A 163 -3.81 7.45 31.98
CA LYS A 163 -3.54 6.56 33.11
C LYS A 163 -2.11 6.70 33.63
N VAL A 164 -1.12 6.81 32.75
CA VAL A 164 0.27 7.04 33.17
C VAL A 164 0.42 8.40 33.85
N ARG A 165 -0.26 9.44 33.34
CA ARG A 165 -0.26 10.77 33.96
C ARG A 165 -0.81 10.73 35.39
N GLU A 166 -1.88 9.97 35.63
CA GLU A 166 -2.41 9.75 36.99
C GLU A 166 -1.39 9.04 37.89
N LEU A 167 -0.76 7.96 37.41
CA LEU A 167 0.26 7.22 38.16
C LEU A 167 1.48 8.08 38.47
N ALA A 168 1.92 8.92 37.53
CA ALA A 168 3.04 9.84 37.72
C ALA A 168 2.76 10.86 38.83
N SER A 169 1.51 11.33 38.97
CA SER A 169 1.11 12.24 40.05
C SER A 169 1.23 11.60 41.45
N GLN A 170 1.11 10.27 41.53
CA GLN A 170 1.19 9.51 42.78
C GLN A 170 2.62 9.07 43.11
N GLN A 171 3.56 9.19 42.16
CA GLN A 171 4.90 8.61 42.29
C GLN A 171 5.72 9.27 43.41
N VAL A 172 5.52 10.57 43.67
CA VAL A 172 6.25 11.30 44.73
C VAL A 172 5.99 10.64 46.09
N GLN A 173 4.72 10.40 46.40
CA GLN A 173 4.33 9.78 47.65
C GLN A 173 4.80 8.31 47.69
N ALA A 174 4.60 7.55 46.62
CA ALA A 174 5.02 6.16 46.55
C ALA A 174 6.54 5.97 46.72
N MET A 175 7.36 6.86 46.16
CA MET A 175 8.82 6.84 46.33
C MET A 175 9.22 7.18 47.76
N ARG A 176 8.57 8.19 48.38
CA ARG A 176 8.84 8.55 49.77
C ARG A 176 8.49 7.39 50.71
N ASP A 177 7.33 6.77 50.54
CA ASP A 177 6.88 5.65 51.37
C ASP A 177 7.82 4.44 51.22
N ARG A 178 8.25 4.13 50.00
CA ARG A 178 9.20 3.04 49.72
C ARG A 178 10.56 3.27 50.39
N LEU A 179 11.08 4.50 50.35
CA LEU A 179 12.35 4.84 50.99
C LEU A 179 12.23 4.79 52.53
N ALA A 180 11.12 5.25 53.09
CA ALA A 180 10.85 5.17 54.53
C ALA A 180 10.78 3.72 55.01
N LEU A 181 10.05 2.85 54.31
CA LEU A 181 10.00 1.41 54.59
C LEU A 181 11.38 0.74 54.51
N ALA A 182 12.19 1.10 53.51
CA ALA A 182 13.54 0.57 53.38
C ALA A 182 14.46 1.02 54.53
N ALA A 183 14.33 2.26 54.98
CA ALA A 183 15.07 2.81 56.11
C ALA A 183 14.74 2.10 57.43
N GLU A 184 13.45 1.87 57.69
CA GLU A 184 12.98 1.12 58.85
C GLU A 184 13.52 -0.31 58.86
N ALA A 185 13.45 -1.00 57.71
CA ALA A 185 13.94 -2.38 57.57
C ALA A 185 15.46 -2.53 57.80
N LEU A 186 16.24 -1.49 57.52
CA LEU A 186 17.69 -1.49 57.71
C LEU A 186 18.12 -1.04 59.12
N THR A 187 17.17 -0.62 59.97
CA THR A 187 17.45 -0.08 61.33
C THR A 187 18.43 1.11 61.33
N VAL A 188 18.50 1.84 60.22
CA VAL A 188 19.45 2.97 60.06
C VAL A 188 18.78 4.26 60.51
N SER A 189 19.47 5.07 61.32
CA SER A 189 19.00 6.45 61.57
C SER A 189 19.22 7.27 60.30
N VAL A 190 18.13 7.60 59.61
CA VAL A 190 18.21 8.38 58.37
C VAL A 190 18.25 9.86 58.70
N ASN A 191 19.27 10.56 58.21
CA ASN A 191 19.27 12.01 58.20
C ASN A 191 18.16 12.49 57.23
N ALA A 192 17.13 13.15 57.76
CA ALA A 192 15.99 13.64 57.00
C ALA A 192 16.40 14.56 55.84
N GLU A 193 17.40 15.41 56.04
CA GLU A 193 17.90 16.31 55.00
C GLU A 193 18.58 15.55 53.86
N ARG A 194 19.32 14.47 54.18
CA ARG A 194 19.91 13.60 53.17
C ARG A 194 18.86 12.80 52.42
N LEU A 195 17.81 12.32 53.11
CA LEU A 195 16.71 11.60 52.48
C LEU A 195 15.96 12.45 51.46
N GLU A 196 15.65 13.70 51.82
CA GLU A 196 14.99 14.65 50.91
C GLU A 196 15.87 14.97 49.69
N GLN A 197 17.19 15.08 49.85
CA GLN A 197 18.13 15.23 48.73
C GLN A 197 18.10 14.04 47.77
N GLU A 198 18.15 12.81 48.29
CA GLU A 198 18.11 11.60 47.46
C GLU A 198 16.75 11.43 46.77
N LEU A 199 15.65 11.73 47.48
CA LEU A 199 14.31 11.73 46.91
C LEU A 199 14.21 12.72 45.74
N ALA A 200 14.73 13.94 45.90
CA ALA A 200 14.75 14.93 44.83
C ALA A 200 15.52 14.43 43.58
N LEU A 201 16.68 13.79 43.76
CA LEU A 201 17.47 13.22 42.67
C LEU A 201 16.74 12.07 41.96
N LEU A 202 16.05 11.21 42.71
CA LEU A 202 15.26 10.12 42.15
C LEU A 202 14.05 10.63 41.38
N LEU A 203 13.35 11.65 41.90
CA LEU A 203 12.22 12.27 41.24
C LEU A 203 12.63 12.98 39.94
N GLN A 204 13.77 13.66 39.93
CA GLN A 204 14.29 14.28 38.71
C GLN A 204 14.56 13.24 37.61
N LYS A 205 15.05 12.04 37.97
CA LYS A 205 15.29 10.96 37.00
C LYS A 205 14.01 10.30 36.51
N ALA A 206 12.96 10.34 37.31
CA ALA A 206 11.68 9.71 37.03
C ALA A 206 10.61 10.70 36.56
N ASP A 207 10.98 11.95 36.29
CA ASP A 207 10.08 12.96 35.74
C ASP A 207 9.79 12.64 34.27
N VAL A 208 8.50 12.45 33.98
CA VAL A 208 7.95 12.09 32.66
C VAL A 208 6.98 13.13 32.12
N ALA A 209 6.90 14.32 32.73
CA ALA A 209 5.92 15.34 32.34
C ALA A 209 6.08 15.77 30.88
N GLU A 210 7.32 15.97 30.43
CA GLU A 210 7.63 16.36 29.05
C GLU A 210 7.24 15.28 28.05
N GLU A 211 7.53 14.01 28.33
CA GLU A 211 7.16 12.89 27.46
C GLU A 211 5.63 12.75 27.32
N LEU A 212 4.89 12.95 28.42
CA LEU A 212 3.43 12.92 28.40
C LEU A 212 2.83 14.06 27.57
N ASP A 213 3.36 15.28 27.70
CA ASP A 213 2.90 16.43 26.94
C ASP A 213 3.24 16.29 25.44
N ARG A 214 4.40 15.70 25.11
CA ARG A 214 4.77 15.36 23.72
C ARG A 214 3.88 14.26 23.14
N LEU A 215 3.55 13.23 23.92
CA LEU A 215 2.59 12.20 23.50
C LEU A 215 1.25 12.84 23.12
N ASP A 216 0.70 13.72 23.96
CA ASP A 216 -0.57 14.40 23.69
C ASP A 216 -0.50 15.26 22.42
N LEU A 217 0.60 15.98 22.21
CA LEU A 217 0.83 16.76 20.99
C LEU A 217 0.85 15.87 19.75
N HIS A 218 1.64 14.79 19.76
CA HIS A 218 1.77 13.89 18.62
C HIS A 218 0.47 13.12 18.34
N LEU A 219 -0.31 12.76 19.37
CA LEU A 219 -1.64 12.18 19.21
C LEU A 219 -2.60 13.15 18.52
N ALA A 220 -2.60 14.42 18.92
CA ALA A 220 -3.41 15.44 18.28
C ALA A 220 -3.00 15.66 16.81
N GLU A 221 -1.70 15.70 16.53
CA GLU A 221 -1.17 15.81 15.16
C GLU A 221 -1.52 14.59 14.30
N ALA A 222 -1.52 13.38 14.87
CA ALA A 222 -1.90 12.16 14.16
C ALA A 222 -3.38 12.18 13.78
N ARG A 223 -4.26 12.59 14.70
CA ARG A 223 -5.70 12.76 14.41
C ARG A 223 -5.94 13.81 13.32
N ALA A 224 -5.23 14.94 13.39
CA ALA A 224 -5.32 15.97 12.37
C ALA A 224 -4.81 15.49 11.00
N ALA A 225 -3.77 14.65 10.97
CA ALA A 225 -3.26 14.06 9.74
C ALA A 225 -4.23 13.04 9.13
N LEU A 226 -4.94 12.24 9.94
CA LEU A 226 -5.96 11.30 9.48
C LEU A 226 -7.20 12.02 8.93
N ALA A 227 -7.64 13.10 9.59
CA ALA A 227 -8.80 13.87 9.19
C ALA A 227 -8.56 14.81 7.99
N GLY A 228 -7.29 15.09 7.68
CA GLY A 228 -6.91 15.99 6.60
C GLY A 228 -7.14 15.43 5.19
N ASP A 229 -7.13 16.33 4.21
CA ASP A 229 -7.14 15.96 2.80
C ASP A 229 -5.71 15.79 2.26
N GLY A 230 -5.53 14.75 1.43
CA GLY A 230 -4.27 14.44 0.78
C GLY A 230 -3.49 13.30 1.45
N PRO A 231 -2.30 12.99 0.92
CA PRO A 231 -1.52 11.84 1.34
C PRO A 231 -0.96 12.03 2.76
N CYS A 232 -1.32 11.13 3.67
CA CYS A 232 -0.98 11.22 5.09
C CYS A 232 0.04 10.15 5.55
N GLY A 233 0.25 9.08 4.77
CA GLY A 233 1.03 7.92 5.22
C GLY A 233 2.46 8.24 5.68
N ARG A 234 3.19 9.13 4.98
CA ARG A 234 4.54 9.56 5.39
C ARG A 234 4.55 10.38 6.69
N ARG A 235 3.55 11.25 6.87
CA ARG A 235 3.43 12.08 8.06
C ARG A 235 3.06 11.20 9.27
N LEU A 236 2.15 10.26 9.08
CA LEU A 236 1.78 9.29 10.11
C LEU A 236 2.96 8.39 10.49
N ASP A 237 3.78 7.92 9.54
CA ASP A 237 4.95 7.09 9.86
C ASP A 237 5.95 7.85 10.74
N PHE A 238 6.18 9.13 10.44
CA PHE A 238 6.99 10.00 11.31
C PHE A 238 6.38 10.16 12.71
N LEU A 239 5.07 10.41 12.81
CA LEU A 239 4.40 10.55 14.10
C LEU A 239 4.43 9.26 14.93
N MET A 240 4.29 8.09 14.30
CA MET A 240 4.42 6.80 14.99
C MET A 240 5.85 6.60 15.53
N GLN A 241 6.87 7.07 14.82
CA GLN A 241 8.25 7.04 15.31
C GLN A 241 8.45 7.96 16.51
N GLU A 242 7.91 9.18 16.47
CA GLU A 242 8.00 10.12 17.60
C GLU A 242 7.21 9.60 18.81
N LEU A 243 5.97 9.14 18.63
CA LEU A 243 5.19 8.48 19.70
C LEU A 243 5.95 7.30 20.31
N GLY A 244 6.57 6.47 19.46
CA GLY A 244 7.37 5.33 19.90
C GLY A 244 8.61 5.76 20.69
N ARG A 245 9.24 6.89 20.34
CA ARG A 245 10.36 7.46 21.11
C ARG A 245 9.89 7.86 22.51
N GLU A 246 8.79 8.60 22.60
CA GLU A 246 8.27 9.06 23.89
C GLU A 246 7.82 7.89 24.78
N ALA A 247 7.16 6.88 24.22
CA ALA A 247 6.79 5.66 24.94
C ALA A 247 8.01 4.88 25.49
N ASN A 248 9.10 4.81 24.73
CA ASN A 248 10.33 4.18 25.21
C ASN A 248 10.97 4.95 26.38
N THR A 249 11.02 6.28 26.29
CA THR A 249 11.56 7.12 27.37
C THR A 249 10.71 7.01 28.62
N LEU A 250 9.38 7.02 28.48
CA LEU A 250 8.44 6.84 29.58
C LEU A 250 8.60 5.47 30.26
N GLY A 251 8.79 4.40 29.49
CA GLY A 251 9.10 3.07 30.03
C GLY A 251 10.46 3.01 30.75
N ALA A 252 11.48 3.71 30.25
CA ALA A 252 12.80 3.76 30.88
C ALA A 252 12.82 4.56 32.20
N LYS A 253 11.90 5.52 32.36
CA LYS A 253 11.75 6.36 33.55
C LYS A 253 10.69 5.85 34.54
N ALA A 254 9.91 4.83 34.17
CA ALA A 254 8.82 4.31 34.98
C ALA A 254 9.32 3.72 36.31
N VAL A 255 8.80 4.26 37.41
CA VAL A 255 9.12 3.83 38.78
C VAL A 255 8.14 2.78 39.29
N LEU A 256 6.85 3.01 39.00
CA LEU A 256 5.77 2.14 39.41
C LEU A 256 5.62 0.99 38.40
N PRO A 257 5.48 -0.27 38.86
CA PRO A 257 5.27 -1.42 37.98
C PRO A 257 4.08 -1.21 37.01
N GLU A 258 3.02 -0.56 37.49
CA GLU A 258 1.82 -0.24 36.71
C GLU A 258 2.12 0.74 35.57
N ALA A 259 2.98 1.73 35.81
CA ALA A 259 3.40 2.69 34.80
C ALA A 259 4.32 2.04 33.76
N ALA A 260 5.20 1.12 34.20
CA ALA A 260 6.05 0.35 33.30
C ALA A 260 5.23 -0.57 32.39
N HIS A 261 4.17 -1.19 32.92
CA HIS A 261 3.26 -2.02 32.12
C HIS A 261 2.49 -1.18 31.09
N ALA A 262 1.94 -0.04 31.52
CA ALA A 262 1.26 0.89 30.61
C ALA A 262 2.19 1.42 29.50
N ALA A 263 3.48 1.64 29.79
CA ALA A 263 4.47 2.02 28.78
C ALA A 263 4.68 0.93 27.71
N VAL A 264 4.65 -0.34 28.12
CA VAL A 264 4.71 -1.48 27.19
C VAL A 264 3.44 -1.54 26.33
N ASP A 265 2.27 -1.36 26.93
CA ASP A 265 1.00 -1.34 26.21
C ASP A 265 0.96 -0.22 25.16
N LEU A 266 1.42 0.98 25.51
CA LEU A 266 1.61 2.10 24.58
C LEU A 266 2.48 1.68 23.38
N LYS A 267 3.64 1.09 23.66
CA LYS A 267 4.58 0.67 22.62
C LYS A 267 3.98 -0.36 21.66
N VAL A 268 3.22 -1.32 22.19
CA VAL A 268 2.52 -2.32 21.37
C VAL A 268 1.46 -1.66 20.49
N ALA A 269 0.63 -0.76 21.05
CA ALA A 269 -0.38 -0.05 20.29
C ALA A 269 0.23 0.81 19.16
N ILE A 270 1.34 1.50 19.45
CA ILE A 270 2.07 2.34 18.50
C ILE A 270 2.69 1.52 17.36
N GLU A 271 3.32 0.39 17.65
CA GLU A 271 3.88 -0.47 16.60
C GLU A 271 2.78 -1.11 15.72
N GLN A 272 1.64 -1.49 16.32
CA GLN A 272 0.48 -1.95 15.54
C GLN A 272 -0.03 -0.86 14.58
N MET A 273 -0.15 0.38 15.04
CA MET A 273 -0.52 1.50 14.16
C MET A 273 0.51 1.71 13.06
N ARG A 274 1.80 1.65 13.39
CA ARG A 274 2.90 1.84 12.44
C ARG A 274 2.89 0.82 11.31
N GLU A 275 2.60 -0.44 11.61
CA GLU A 275 2.45 -1.50 10.60
C GLU A 275 1.34 -1.17 9.59
N GLN A 276 0.20 -0.66 10.07
CA GLN A 276 -0.92 -0.29 9.21
C GLN A 276 -0.62 0.96 8.38
N VAL A 277 -0.01 1.97 8.99
CA VAL A 277 0.37 3.23 8.35
C VAL A 277 1.32 3.01 7.17
N GLN A 278 2.18 1.99 7.22
CA GLN A 278 3.07 1.67 6.10
C GLN A 278 2.31 1.33 4.82
N ASN A 279 1.06 0.86 4.93
CA ASN A 279 0.21 0.49 3.79
C ASN A 279 -0.74 1.61 3.33
N VAL A 280 -0.68 2.79 3.94
CA VAL A 280 -1.55 3.94 3.64
C VAL A 280 -0.87 4.97 2.73
N GLU A 281 -1.62 5.48 1.75
CA GLU A 281 -1.29 6.67 0.96
C GLU A 281 -2.03 7.90 1.49
#